data_AF-A0A819TEP1-F1
#
_entry.id   AF-A0A819TEP1-F1
#
_cell.length_a   1.000
_cell.length_b   1.000
_cell.length_c   1.000
_cell.angle_alpha   90.00
_cell.angle_beta   90.00
_cell.angle_gamma   90.00
#
_symmetry.space_group_name_H-M   'P 1'
#
loop_
_entity.id
_entity.type
_entity.pdbx_description
1 polymer ?
#
loop_
_entity_poly.entity_id
_entity_poly.type
_entity_poly.pdbx_seq_one_letter_code
_entity_poly.pdbx_strand_id
1 'polypeptide(L)'
;ITNIEWNENYQKIIANPESNYFRPCEWLVVRICMQFGQYLNHTPFYYFPFVKFLVHYWSLFLSETKLSIKKYGLLTILFRSPGFQMNVFVGIFMTITLLPLILSSFLIRIFSPRTIPEYEQLVLEQTENIDEDPFNFQQSIDSHIDHVQILKKKDFYAIRVPRHHIFTSILKKLAMHSGQFNLHYISDRDDQIQVEILINNDDDDAQRLMWLKQQASIDVIYEYKNPIDNKQTTLIVGVKIKELFSLIRNWANFESDGSMIIVQIFDYFE
;
A
#
# COMPACT_ATOMS: atom_id res chain seq x y z
N ILE A 1 -8.95 33.72 40.83
CA ILE A 1 -9.41 33.50 39.44
C ILE A 1 -8.98 34.72 38.66
N THR A 2 -7.93 34.58 37.84
CA THR A 2 -7.39 35.65 37.02
C THR A 2 -8.40 36.01 35.93
N ASN A 3 -8.81 37.29 35.88
CA ASN A 3 -9.61 37.80 34.77
C ASN A 3 -8.74 37.80 33.52
N ILE A 4 -8.98 36.82 32.64
CA ILE A 4 -8.38 36.81 31.31
C ILE A 4 -9.15 37.85 30.50
N GLU A 5 -8.54 38.99 30.22
CA GLU A 5 -9.06 39.99 29.28
C GLU A 5 -8.89 39.44 27.86
N TRP A 6 -10.00 39.09 27.23
CA TRP A 6 -10.03 38.65 25.84
C TRP A 6 -9.98 39.87 24.93
N ASN A 7 -9.18 39.79 23.86
CA ASN A 7 -9.16 40.79 22.80
C ASN A 7 -10.58 40.94 22.21
N GLU A 8 -11.08 42.17 22.07
CA GLU A 8 -12.44 42.46 21.56
C GLU A 8 -12.67 41.94 20.13
N ASN A 9 -11.60 41.72 19.36
CA ASN A 9 -11.66 41.11 18.03
C ASN A 9 -11.64 39.56 18.05
N TYR A 10 -11.52 38.94 19.22
CA TYR A 10 -11.49 37.49 19.35
C TYR A 10 -12.90 36.91 19.39
N GLN A 11 -13.34 36.34 18.27
CA GLN A 11 -14.58 35.57 18.23
C GLN A 11 -14.38 34.24 18.95
N LYS A 12 -14.92 34.14 20.17
CA LYS A 12 -14.92 32.88 20.93
C LYS A 12 -15.71 31.82 20.16
N ILE A 13 -15.05 30.72 19.82
CA ILE A 13 -15.69 29.54 19.24
C ILE A 13 -16.64 28.96 20.30
N ILE A 14 -17.94 29.04 20.04
CA ILE A 14 -18.95 28.38 20.86
C ILE A 14 -18.90 26.91 20.52
N ALA A 15 -18.35 26.11 21.43
CA ALA A 15 -18.39 24.66 21.28
C ALA A 15 -19.83 24.17 21.48
N ASN A 16 -20.26 23.25 20.62
CA ASN A 16 -21.50 22.50 20.74
C ASN A 16 -21.20 21.20 21.52
N PRO A 17 -21.33 21.18 22.85
CA PRO A 17 -20.83 20.09 23.69
C PRO A 17 -21.55 18.76 23.45
N GLU A 18 -22.74 18.79 22.87
CA GLU A 18 -23.48 17.62 22.39
C GLU A 18 -22.86 17.00 21.13
N SER A 19 -22.25 17.81 20.27
CA SER A 19 -21.57 17.33 19.06
C SER A 19 -20.26 16.61 19.37
N ASN A 20 -19.60 16.94 20.48
CA ASN A 20 -18.34 16.30 20.86
C ASN A 20 -18.45 14.79 21.14
N TYR A 21 -19.65 14.30 21.48
CA TYR A 21 -19.89 12.88 21.70
C TYR A 21 -19.88 12.05 20.42
N PHE A 22 -19.91 12.71 19.25
CA PHE A 22 -20.02 12.09 17.94
C PHE A 22 -18.67 12.01 17.18
N ARG A 23 -17.61 12.62 17.73
CA ARG A 23 -16.26 12.57 17.14
C ARG A 23 -15.68 11.17 16.97
N PRO A 24 -15.88 10.19 17.88
CA PRO A 24 -15.31 8.87 17.68
C PRO A 24 -15.82 8.17 16.41
N CYS A 25 -17.10 8.32 16.06
CA CYS A 25 -17.64 7.85 14.78
C CYS A 25 -17.00 8.54 13.56
N GLU A 26 -16.74 9.84 13.61
CA GLU A 26 -16.03 10.56 12.55
C GLU A 26 -14.63 9.97 12.32
N TRP A 27 -13.88 9.78 13.41
CA TRP A 27 -12.54 9.20 13.36
C TRP A 27 -12.53 7.73 12.96
N LEU A 28 -13.61 6.99 13.22
CA LEU A 28 -13.73 5.60 12.77
C LEU A 28 -13.72 5.52 11.23
N VAL A 29 -14.34 6.48 10.53
CA VAL A 29 -14.29 6.52 9.05
C VAL A 29 -12.86 6.68 8.54
N VAL A 30 -12.11 7.61 9.13
CA VAL A 30 -10.69 7.80 8.79
C VAL A 30 -9.90 6.52 9.01
N ARG A 31 -10.12 5.84 10.15
CA ARG A 31 -9.44 4.57 10.46
C ARG A 31 -9.82 3.46 9.48
N ILE A 32 -11.07 3.37 9.05
CA ILE A 32 -11.52 2.41 8.03
C ILE A 32 -10.76 2.64 6.73
N CYS A 33 -10.66 3.89 6.26
CA CYS A 33 -9.93 4.22 5.03
C CYS A 33 -8.43 3.87 5.14
N MET A 34 -7.79 4.20 6.26
CA MET A 34 -6.38 3.87 6.49
C MET A 34 -6.15 2.35 6.51
N GLN A 35 -6.98 1.61 7.25
CA GLN A 35 -6.88 0.15 7.34
C GLN A 35 -7.20 -0.52 6.00
N PHE A 36 -8.13 0.04 5.23
CA PHE A 36 -8.41 -0.43 3.88
C PHE A 36 -7.21 -0.24 2.97
N GLY A 37 -6.61 0.97 2.94
CA GLY A 37 -5.39 1.23 2.17
C GLY A 37 -4.23 0.31 2.54
N GLN A 38 -3.98 0.13 3.85
CA GLN A 38 -2.95 -0.80 4.32
C GLN A 38 -3.23 -2.25 3.93
N TYR A 39 -4.49 -2.68 3.96
CA TYR A 39 -4.89 -4.04 3.58
C TYR A 39 -4.63 -4.33 2.10
N LEU A 40 -4.86 -3.34 1.22
CA LEU A 40 -4.63 -3.46 -0.21
C LEU A 40 -3.16 -3.67 -0.57
N ASN A 41 -2.23 -3.32 0.33
CA ASN A 41 -0.79 -3.52 0.11
C ASN A 41 -0.35 -4.99 0.17
N HIS A 42 -1.21 -5.90 0.63
CA HIS A 42 -0.86 -7.32 0.79
C HIS A 42 -1.99 -8.28 0.45
N THR A 43 -3.23 -7.79 0.28
CA THR A 43 -4.36 -8.66 -0.01
C THR A 43 -5.39 -7.96 -0.90
N PRO A 44 -5.92 -8.65 -1.93
CA PRO A 44 -6.94 -8.09 -2.79
C PRO A 44 -8.15 -7.55 -2.03
N PHE A 45 -8.71 -6.45 -2.53
CA PHE A 45 -9.80 -5.72 -1.88
C PHE A 45 -10.97 -6.61 -1.49
N TYR A 46 -11.27 -7.63 -2.31
CA TYR A 46 -12.44 -8.48 -2.11
C TYR A 46 -12.33 -9.37 -0.87
N TYR A 47 -11.15 -9.51 -0.25
CA TYR A 47 -11.02 -10.17 1.05
C TYR A 47 -11.25 -9.26 2.26
N PHE A 48 -11.27 -7.94 2.08
CA PHE A 48 -11.42 -6.97 3.15
C PHE A 48 -12.75 -7.16 3.91
N PRO A 49 -12.78 -7.04 5.25
CA PRO A 49 -13.96 -7.33 6.05
C PRO A 49 -14.95 -6.15 6.12
N PHE A 50 -15.44 -5.69 4.97
CA PHE A 50 -16.35 -4.54 4.84
C PHE A 50 -17.54 -4.58 5.81
N VAL A 51 -18.22 -5.74 5.90
CA VAL A 51 -19.38 -5.92 6.78
C VAL A 51 -19.02 -5.68 8.24
N LYS A 52 -17.84 -6.13 8.69
CA LYS A 52 -17.41 -5.92 10.07
C LYS A 52 -17.30 -4.42 10.35
N PHE A 53 -16.65 -3.66 9.47
CA PHE A 53 -16.50 -2.22 9.66
C PHE A 53 -17.84 -1.48 9.64
N LEU A 54 -18.76 -1.86 8.75
CA LEU A 54 -20.09 -1.28 8.69
C LEU A 54 -20.88 -1.54 9.99
N VAL A 55 -20.81 -2.76 10.52
CA VAL A 55 -21.43 -3.11 11.81
C VAL A 55 -20.81 -2.33 12.97
N HIS A 56 -19.48 -2.21 13.00
CA HIS A 56 -18.80 -1.42 14.04
C HIS A 56 -19.18 0.05 13.98
N TYR A 57 -19.32 0.62 12.79
CA TYR A 57 -19.75 2.00 12.61
C TYR A 57 -21.13 2.25 13.21
N TRP A 58 -22.14 1.48 12.78
CA TRP A 58 -23.51 1.65 13.28
C TRP A 58 -23.63 1.32 14.77
N SER A 59 -22.88 0.33 15.26
CA SER A 59 -22.82 0.00 16.69
C SER A 59 -22.25 1.15 17.53
N LEU A 60 -21.16 1.78 17.06
CA LEU A 60 -20.56 2.94 17.73
C LEU A 60 -21.52 4.13 17.69
N PHE A 61 -22.10 4.42 16.54
CA PHE A 61 -23.05 5.52 16.36
C PHE A 61 -24.27 5.38 17.29
N LEU A 62 -24.83 4.17 17.41
CA LEU A 62 -25.93 3.89 18.34
C LEU A 62 -25.50 4.06 19.80
N SER A 63 -24.26 3.70 20.14
CA SER A 63 -23.72 3.86 21.49
C SER A 63 -23.51 5.33 21.84
N GLU A 64 -22.91 6.12 20.93
CA GLU A 64 -22.77 7.57 21.07
C GLU A 64 -24.13 8.26 21.18
N THR A 65 -25.08 7.89 20.31
CA THR A 65 -26.45 8.43 20.33
C THR A 65 -27.13 8.15 21.67
N LYS A 66 -27.03 6.93 22.20
CA LYS A 66 -27.57 6.58 23.53
C LYS A 66 -26.94 7.42 24.65
N LEU A 67 -25.62 7.64 24.61
CA LEU A 67 -24.92 8.47 25.61
C LEU A 67 -25.34 9.94 25.51
N SER A 68 -25.42 10.47 24.29
CA SER A 68 -25.83 11.84 24.00
C SER A 68 -27.29 12.09 24.41
N ILE A 69 -28.21 11.16 24.13
CA ILE A 69 -29.62 11.25 24.54
C ILE A 69 -29.73 11.28 26.07
N LYS A 70 -28.98 10.43 26.79
CA LYS A 70 -28.97 10.41 28.26
C LYS A 70 -28.53 11.76 28.85
N LYS A 71 -27.64 12.49 28.17
CA LYS A 71 -27.07 13.74 28.69
C LYS A 71 -27.83 15.00 28.29
N TYR A 72 -28.30 15.08 27.04
CA TYR A 72 -28.86 16.31 26.46
C TYR A 72 -30.34 16.17 26.06
N GLY A 73 -30.91 14.97 26.17
CA GLY A 73 -32.28 14.67 25.79
C GLY A 73 -32.46 14.38 24.30
N LEU A 74 -33.48 13.57 23.98
CA LEU A 74 -33.71 13.07 22.62
C LEU A 74 -33.95 14.18 21.59
N LEU A 75 -34.83 15.13 21.91
CA LEU A 75 -35.20 16.22 21.00
C LEU A 75 -34.01 17.12 20.64
N THR A 76 -33.13 17.37 21.62
CA THR A 76 -31.90 18.15 21.41
C THR A 76 -30.97 17.43 20.45
N ILE A 77 -30.78 16.12 20.61
CA ILE A 77 -29.88 15.37 19.73
C ILE A 77 -30.41 15.28 18.30
N LEU A 78 -31.70 14.99 18.11
CA LEU A 78 -32.25 14.80 16.76
C LEU A 78 -32.27 16.10 15.94
N PHE A 79 -32.65 17.23 16.55
CA PHE A 79 -32.88 18.48 15.82
C PHE A 79 -31.79 19.53 15.99
N ARG A 80 -31.01 19.47 17.08
CA ARG A 80 -30.04 20.52 17.43
C ARG A 80 -28.59 20.06 17.48
N SER A 81 -28.28 18.78 17.27
CA SER A 81 -26.89 18.30 17.24
C SER A 81 -26.36 18.18 15.81
N PRO A 82 -25.49 19.10 15.36
CA PRO A 82 -24.77 18.95 14.10
C PRO A 82 -24.00 17.63 14.00
N GLY A 83 -23.35 17.20 15.10
CA GLY A 83 -22.58 15.96 15.12
C GLY A 83 -23.44 14.72 14.86
N PHE A 84 -24.67 14.68 15.39
CA PHE A 84 -25.62 13.60 15.11
C PHE A 84 -26.00 13.57 13.63
N GLN A 85 -26.40 14.72 13.09
CA GLN A 85 -26.84 14.83 11.69
C GLN A 85 -25.72 14.46 10.72
N MET A 86 -24.51 14.94 10.98
CA MET A 86 -23.32 14.62 10.19
C MET A 86 -23.03 13.11 10.23
N ASN A 87 -23.04 12.47 11.39
CA ASN A 87 -22.78 11.04 11.49
C ASN A 87 -23.88 10.19 10.84
N VAL A 88 -25.15 10.62 10.87
CA VAL A 88 -26.20 9.93 10.09
C VAL A 88 -25.89 10.02 8.59
N PHE A 89 -25.58 11.22 8.10
CA PHE A 89 -25.28 11.43 6.68
C PHE A 89 -24.06 10.63 6.23
N VAL A 90 -22.97 10.71 7.00
CA VAL A 90 -21.73 9.95 6.74
C VAL A 90 -21.99 8.45 6.83
N GLY A 91 -22.79 7.97 7.78
CA GLY A 91 -23.16 6.57 7.91
C GLY A 91 -23.96 6.05 6.72
N ILE A 92 -24.90 6.85 6.20
CA ILE A 92 -25.65 6.55 4.98
C ILE A 92 -24.70 6.48 3.79
N PHE A 93 -23.85 7.49 3.61
CA PHE A 93 -22.87 7.52 2.53
C PHE A 93 -21.94 6.30 2.56
N MET A 94 -21.35 6.00 3.72
CA MET A 94 -20.53 4.81 3.95
C MET A 94 -21.27 3.52 3.61
N THR A 95 -22.54 3.40 4.01
CA THR A 95 -23.37 2.22 3.68
C THR A 95 -23.54 2.08 2.17
N ILE A 96 -23.86 3.17 1.48
CA ILE A 96 -24.03 3.20 0.02
C ILE A 96 -22.72 2.86 -0.70
N THR A 97 -21.57 3.34 -0.22
CA THR A 97 -20.26 3.06 -0.83
C THR A 97 -19.79 1.63 -0.57
N LEU A 98 -19.97 1.10 0.65
CA LEU A 98 -19.48 -0.22 1.02
C LEU A 98 -20.37 -1.36 0.52
N LEU A 99 -21.67 -1.12 0.32
CA LEU A 99 -22.60 -2.17 -0.10
C LEU A 99 -22.24 -2.77 -1.48
N PRO A 100 -21.93 -1.98 -2.54
CA PRO A 100 -21.41 -2.49 -3.80
C PRO A 100 -20.12 -3.29 -3.62
N LEU A 101 -19.19 -2.80 -2.78
CA LEU A 101 -17.93 -3.51 -2.51
C LEU A 101 -18.17 -4.85 -1.83
N ILE A 102 -19.10 -4.94 -0.87
CA ILE A 102 -19.52 -6.19 -0.23
C ILE A 102 -20.07 -7.17 -1.28
N LEU A 103 -20.96 -6.70 -2.15
CA LEU A 103 -21.57 -7.54 -3.18
C LEU A 103 -20.53 -8.04 -4.18
N SER A 104 -19.70 -7.16 -4.73
CA SER A 104 -18.61 -7.52 -5.63
C SER A 104 -17.63 -8.48 -4.97
N SER A 105 -17.30 -8.24 -3.69
CA SER A 105 -16.42 -9.13 -2.93
C SER A 105 -16.99 -10.53 -2.80
N PHE A 106 -18.28 -10.62 -2.50
CA PHE A 106 -18.98 -11.90 -2.39
C PHE A 106 -19.00 -12.63 -3.73
N LEU A 107 -19.33 -11.94 -4.83
CA LEU A 107 -19.36 -12.52 -6.17
C LEU A 107 -17.96 -13.02 -6.59
N ILE A 108 -16.92 -12.20 -6.44
CA ILE A 108 -15.55 -12.58 -6.81
C ILE A 108 -15.11 -13.82 -6.03
N ARG A 109 -15.39 -13.90 -4.72
CA ARG A 109 -15.02 -15.07 -3.91
C ARG A 109 -15.78 -16.36 -4.27
N ILE A 110 -16.98 -16.25 -4.85
CA ILE A 110 -17.73 -17.41 -5.32
C ILE A 110 -17.10 -17.97 -6.60
N PHE A 111 -16.69 -17.08 -7.51
CA PHE A 111 -16.21 -17.47 -8.83
C PHE A 111 -14.68 -17.64 -8.91
N SER A 112 -13.92 -17.07 -7.97
CA SER A 112 -12.46 -17.20 -7.92
C SER A 112 -12.06 -18.37 -7.01
N PRO A 113 -11.21 -19.31 -7.48
CA PRO A 113 -10.64 -20.34 -6.62
C PRO A 113 -9.89 -19.67 -5.46
N ARG A 114 -10.08 -20.19 -4.24
CA ARG A 114 -9.52 -19.64 -2.99
C ARG A 114 -8.02 -19.37 -3.13
N THR A 115 -7.64 -18.13 -3.43
CA THR A 115 -6.24 -17.72 -3.41
C THR A 115 -5.80 -17.58 -1.96
N ILE A 116 -4.98 -18.54 -1.54
CA ILE A 116 -4.01 -18.53 -0.43
C ILE A 116 -3.21 -17.21 -0.50
N PRO A 117 -2.55 -16.73 0.59
CA PRO A 117 -1.57 -15.64 0.49
C PRO A 117 -0.76 -15.78 -0.81
N GLU A 118 -0.88 -14.77 -1.66
CA GLU A 118 -0.29 -14.82 -2.97
C GLU A 118 1.22 -14.67 -2.76
N TYR A 119 1.94 -15.77 -2.95
CA TYR A 119 3.40 -15.82 -2.88
C TYR A 119 3.94 -15.88 -4.30
N GLU A 120 5.05 -15.18 -4.53
CA GLU A 120 5.90 -15.38 -5.69
C GLU A 120 7.03 -16.34 -5.37
N GLN A 121 7.46 -17.11 -6.36
CA GLN A 121 8.64 -17.96 -6.24
C GLN A 121 9.82 -17.32 -6.96
N LEU A 122 10.87 -16.93 -6.27
CA LEU A 122 12.10 -16.46 -6.91
C LEU A 122 13.07 -17.62 -7.06
N VAL A 123 13.68 -17.76 -8.25
CA VAL A 123 14.78 -18.71 -8.47
C VAL A 123 16.07 -17.93 -8.62
N LEU A 124 17.00 -18.19 -7.70
CA LEU A 124 18.28 -17.51 -7.58
C LEU A 124 19.41 -18.51 -7.81
N GLU A 125 20.46 -18.08 -8.49
CA GLU A 125 21.73 -18.80 -8.61
C GLU A 125 22.79 -18.09 -7.79
N GLN A 126 23.51 -18.81 -6.94
CA GLN A 126 24.60 -18.31 -6.13
C GLN A 126 25.88 -18.26 -6.97
N THR A 127 26.48 -17.09 -7.10
CA THR A 127 27.66 -16.85 -7.96
C THR A 127 28.98 -17.26 -7.33
N GLU A 128 29.11 -17.16 -6.01
CA GLU A 128 30.29 -17.58 -5.28
C GLU A 128 29.90 -18.53 -4.14
N ASN A 129 30.36 -19.78 -4.27
CA ASN A 129 30.13 -20.83 -3.29
C ASN A 129 31.18 -20.68 -2.17
N ILE A 130 30.99 -19.67 -1.32
CA ILE A 130 31.98 -19.28 -0.29
C ILE A 130 31.91 -20.19 0.94
N ASP A 131 30.74 -20.78 1.23
CA ASP A 131 30.51 -21.59 2.44
C ASP A 131 29.85 -22.93 2.11
N GLU A 132 30.20 -23.99 2.85
CA GLU A 132 29.53 -25.30 2.77
C GLU A 132 28.06 -25.24 3.27
N ASP A 133 27.72 -24.20 4.04
CA ASP A 133 26.42 -24.01 4.67
C ASP A 133 25.46 -23.20 3.79
N PRO A 134 24.16 -23.55 3.75
CA PRO A 134 23.18 -22.85 2.95
C PRO A 134 22.92 -21.42 3.48
N PHE A 135 22.82 -20.47 2.55
CA PHE A 135 22.58 -19.07 2.89
C PHE A 135 21.24 -18.87 3.60
N ASN A 136 21.24 -18.18 4.74
CA ASN A 136 20.03 -17.90 5.51
C ASN A 136 19.31 -16.64 5.00
N PHE A 137 18.43 -16.81 4.01
CA PHE A 137 17.64 -15.72 3.44
C PHE A 137 16.77 -14.97 4.46
N GLN A 138 16.20 -15.67 5.45
CA GLN A 138 15.30 -15.07 6.43
C GLN A 138 16.01 -14.07 7.35
N GLN A 139 17.23 -14.39 7.76
CA GLN A 139 18.04 -13.52 8.63
C GLN A 139 18.75 -12.43 7.85
N SER A 140 19.29 -12.76 6.67
CA SER A 140 20.14 -11.85 5.91
C SER A 140 19.37 -10.90 4.98
N ILE A 141 18.19 -11.30 4.50
CA ILE A 141 17.40 -10.53 3.53
C ILE A 141 16.11 -10.03 4.19
N ASP A 142 15.19 -10.93 4.52
CA ASP A 142 13.90 -10.55 5.10
C ASP A 142 13.20 -11.71 5.82
N SER A 143 12.68 -11.44 7.02
CA SER A 143 11.98 -12.43 7.84
C SER A 143 10.67 -12.93 7.23
N HIS A 144 10.11 -12.23 6.24
CA HIS A 144 8.88 -12.65 5.55
C HIS A 144 9.12 -13.69 4.45
N ILE A 145 10.38 -14.04 4.17
CA ILE A 145 10.70 -15.16 3.25
C ILE A 145 10.28 -16.45 3.94
N ASP A 146 9.32 -17.17 3.37
CA ASP A 146 8.69 -18.31 4.05
C ASP A 146 9.47 -19.61 3.81
N HIS A 147 9.57 -20.04 2.55
CA HIS A 147 10.16 -21.32 2.18
C HIS A 147 11.41 -21.12 1.32
N VAL A 148 12.49 -21.82 1.66
CA VAL A 148 13.73 -21.87 0.89
C VAL A 148 13.98 -23.33 0.52
N GLN A 149 14.04 -23.62 -0.78
CA GLN A 149 14.35 -24.94 -1.31
C GLN A 149 15.64 -24.88 -2.13
N ILE A 150 16.61 -25.71 -1.76
CA ILE A 150 17.83 -25.91 -2.56
C ILE A 150 17.46 -26.87 -3.70
N LEU A 151 17.73 -26.45 -4.94
CA LEU A 151 17.45 -27.25 -6.13
C LEU A 151 18.58 -28.25 -6.40
N LYS A 152 18.44 -29.08 -7.45
CA LYS A 152 19.33 -30.23 -7.73
C LYS A 152 20.83 -29.85 -7.84
N LYS A 153 21.15 -28.59 -8.15
CA LYS A 153 22.50 -28.01 -8.05
C LYS A 153 22.52 -27.15 -6.79
N LYS A 154 23.54 -27.34 -5.94
CA LYS A 154 23.69 -26.63 -4.65
C LYS A 154 23.70 -25.10 -4.78
N ASP A 155 23.98 -24.60 -5.96
CA ASP A 155 24.04 -23.16 -6.23
C ASP A 155 22.66 -22.55 -6.53
N PHE A 156 21.59 -23.34 -6.68
CA PHE A 156 20.27 -22.82 -7.02
C PHE A 156 19.30 -22.88 -5.84
N TYR A 157 18.66 -21.75 -5.56
CA TYR A 157 17.64 -21.60 -4.52
C TYR A 157 16.31 -21.21 -5.15
N ALA A 158 15.24 -21.90 -4.75
CA ALA A 158 13.87 -21.46 -4.95
C ALA A 158 13.35 -20.91 -3.62
N ILE A 159 13.03 -19.62 -3.57
CA ILE A 159 12.51 -18.96 -2.38
C ILE A 159 11.08 -18.47 -2.60
N ARG A 160 10.23 -18.56 -1.57
CA ARG A 160 8.87 -17.99 -1.59
C ARG A 160 8.83 -16.65 -0.88
N VAL A 161 8.33 -15.65 -1.57
CA VAL A 161 8.25 -14.27 -1.09
C VAL A 161 6.81 -13.77 -1.18
N PRO A 162 6.31 -12.98 -0.22
CA PRO A 162 4.96 -12.42 -0.31
C PRO A 162 4.84 -11.47 -1.52
N ARG A 163 3.69 -11.47 -2.19
CA ARG A 163 3.36 -10.51 -3.25
C ARG A 163 3.23 -9.07 -2.73
N HIS A 164 3.04 -8.16 -3.69
CA HIS A 164 2.70 -6.74 -3.48
C HIS A 164 3.86 -5.91 -2.88
N HIS A 165 3.59 -5.04 -1.90
CA HIS A 165 4.57 -4.05 -1.44
C HIS A 165 5.84 -4.70 -0.84
N ILE A 166 5.69 -5.84 -0.16
CA ILE A 166 6.83 -6.55 0.46
C ILE A 166 7.76 -7.12 -0.63
N PHE A 167 7.20 -7.54 -1.77
CA PHE A 167 7.93 -8.11 -2.89
C PHE A 167 9.04 -7.17 -3.40
N THR A 168 8.68 -5.92 -3.68
CA THR A 168 9.61 -4.88 -4.13
C THR A 168 10.75 -4.68 -3.13
N SER A 169 10.45 -4.65 -1.83
CA SER A 169 11.46 -4.50 -0.78
C SER A 169 12.44 -5.67 -0.76
N ILE A 170 11.93 -6.90 -0.85
CA ILE A 170 12.77 -8.10 -0.88
C ILE A 170 13.65 -8.12 -2.14
N LEU A 171 13.11 -7.83 -3.32
CA LEU A 171 13.88 -7.76 -4.56
C LEU A 171 14.98 -6.69 -4.48
N LYS A 172 14.71 -5.53 -3.90
CA LYS A 172 15.72 -4.49 -3.68
C LYS A 172 16.84 -4.97 -2.77
N LYS A 173 16.50 -5.61 -1.65
CA LYS A 173 17.50 -6.18 -0.74
C LYS A 173 18.33 -7.28 -1.40
N LEU A 174 17.71 -8.18 -2.16
CA LEU A 174 18.41 -9.20 -2.94
C LEU A 174 19.32 -8.59 -4.00
N ALA A 175 18.88 -7.55 -4.71
CA ALA A 175 19.68 -6.86 -5.70
C ALA A 175 20.94 -6.21 -5.10
N MET A 176 20.86 -5.69 -3.86
CA MET A 176 22.03 -5.19 -3.14
C MET A 176 23.00 -6.30 -2.71
N HIS A 177 22.53 -7.55 -2.60
CA HIS A 177 23.35 -8.74 -2.35
C HIS A 177 23.76 -9.48 -3.64
N SER A 178 23.51 -8.90 -4.81
CA SER A 178 23.72 -9.54 -6.13
C SER A 178 25.14 -10.02 -6.45
N GLY A 179 26.17 -9.57 -5.73
CA GLY A 179 27.50 -10.18 -5.83
C GLY A 179 27.48 -11.68 -5.46
N GLN A 180 26.46 -12.08 -4.69
CA GLN A 180 26.22 -13.45 -4.25
C GLN A 180 25.11 -14.14 -5.05
N PHE A 181 24.22 -13.41 -5.75
CA PHE A 181 23.04 -13.98 -6.38
C PHE A 181 22.69 -13.37 -7.75
N ASN A 182 22.44 -14.25 -8.72
CA ASN A 182 21.79 -13.94 -9.99
C ASN A 182 20.32 -14.36 -9.96
N LEU A 183 19.44 -13.48 -10.41
CA LEU A 183 18.02 -13.78 -10.57
C LEU A 183 17.76 -14.45 -11.92
N HIS A 184 17.15 -15.63 -11.90
CA HIS A 184 16.80 -16.38 -13.10
C HIS A 184 15.31 -16.34 -13.42
N TYR A 185 14.47 -16.62 -12.41
CA TYR A 185 13.03 -16.73 -12.58
C TYR A 185 12.27 -16.01 -11.49
N ILE A 186 11.11 -15.48 -11.87
CA ILE A 186 10.05 -15.02 -10.97
C ILE A 186 8.80 -15.84 -11.31
N SER A 187 8.40 -16.70 -10.39
CA SER A 187 7.41 -17.77 -10.55
C SER A 187 7.66 -18.63 -11.78
N ASP A 188 6.80 -18.55 -12.79
CA ASP A 188 6.89 -19.30 -14.05
C ASP A 188 7.50 -18.47 -15.19
N ARG A 189 8.09 -17.30 -14.89
CA ARG A 189 8.57 -16.33 -15.88
C ARG A 189 10.08 -16.14 -15.87
N ASP A 190 10.66 -15.95 -17.06
CA ASP A 190 12.10 -15.71 -17.26
C ASP A 190 12.45 -14.56 -18.23
N ASP A 191 11.46 -13.90 -18.84
CA ASP A 191 11.70 -12.87 -19.84
C ASP A 191 11.75 -11.47 -19.24
N GLN A 192 10.61 -10.93 -18.81
CA GLN A 192 10.38 -9.54 -18.46
C GLN A 192 9.50 -9.41 -17.22
N ILE A 193 9.69 -8.30 -16.53
CA ILE A 193 8.92 -7.87 -15.38
C ILE A 193 8.66 -6.37 -15.47
N GLN A 194 7.52 -5.92 -14.95
CA GLN A 194 7.18 -4.51 -14.96
C GLN A 194 7.67 -3.83 -13.68
N VAL A 195 8.21 -2.62 -13.81
CA VAL A 195 8.64 -1.79 -12.69
C VAL A 195 7.98 -0.42 -12.80
N GLU A 196 7.29 -0.03 -11.74
CA GLU A 196 6.77 1.33 -11.55
C GLU A 196 7.86 2.21 -10.95
N ILE A 197 8.11 3.32 -11.62
CA ILE A 197 9.10 4.32 -11.25
C ILE A 197 8.39 5.66 -11.14
N LEU A 198 8.59 6.34 -10.02
CA LEU A 198 8.17 7.72 -9.80
C LEU A 198 9.39 8.62 -9.98
N ILE A 199 9.27 9.64 -10.83
CA ILE A 199 10.31 10.64 -11.06
C ILE A 199 9.71 11.99 -10.70
N ASN A 200 10.42 12.78 -9.90
CA ASN A 200 10.07 14.18 -9.73
C ASN A 200 10.36 14.94 -11.05
N ASN A 201 9.73 16.08 -11.31
CA ASN A 201 9.83 16.83 -12.57
C ASN A 201 10.45 18.21 -12.31
N ASP A 202 11.46 18.30 -11.46
CA ASP A 202 12.27 19.52 -11.38
C ASP A 202 13.20 19.60 -12.61
N ASP A 203 13.81 20.76 -12.90
CA ASP A 203 14.52 21.00 -14.18
C ASP A 203 15.64 19.96 -14.48
N ASP A 204 16.30 19.43 -13.45
CA ASP A 204 17.31 18.36 -13.57
C ASP A 204 16.69 16.98 -13.86
N ASP A 205 15.42 16.76 -13.49
CA ASP A 205 14.75 15.47 -13.63
C ASP A 205 14.22 15.20 -15.04
N ALA A 206 13.97 16.24 -15.84
CA ALA A 206 13.62 16.07 -17.25
C ALA A 206 14.74 15.35 -18.03
N GLN A 207 15.99 15.62 -17.68
CA GLN A 207 17.15 14.92 -18.24
C GLN A 207 17.21 13.47 -17.76
N ARG A 208 16.83 13.19 -16.51
CA ARG A 208 16.76 11.83 -15.95
C ARG A 208 15.69 10.99 -16.65
N LEU A 209 14.52 11.56 -16.91
CA LEU A 209 13.46 10.92 -17.70
C LEU A 209 13.96 10.56 -19.10
N MET A 210 14.68 11.47 -19.76
CA MET A 210 15.28 11.19 -21.07
C MET A 210 16.37 10.10 -20.99
N TRP A 211 17.22 10.13 -19.96
CA TRP A 211 18.26 9.13 -19.73
C TRP A 211 17.67 7.73 -19.52
N LEU A 212 16.60 7.59 -18.72
CA LEU A 212 15.90 6.31 -18.53
C LEU A 212 15.33 5.78 -19.85
N LYS A 213 14.66 6.65 -20.63
CA LYS A 213 14.10 6.32 -21.94
C LYS A 213 15.16 5.88 -22.96
N GLN A 214 16.42 6.25 -22.77
CA GLN A 214 17.53 5.90 -23.65
C GLN A 214 18.22 4.58 -23.25
N GLN A 215 17.90 3.98 -22.10
CA GLN A 215 18.50 2.72 -21.71
C GLN A 215 17.99 1.58 -22.60
N ALA A 216 18.90 0.91 -23.30
CA ALA A 216 18.57 -0.16 -24.26
C ALA A 216 17.90 -1.40 -23.62
N SER A 217 17.95 -1.50 -22.29
CA SER A 217 17.43 -2.62 -21.48
C SER A 217 16.01 -2.40 -20.96
N ILE A 218 15.40 -1.25 -21.28
CA ILE A 218 14.10 -0.84 -20.76
C ILE A 218 13.12 -0.64 -21.92
N ASP A 219 11.90 -1.16 -21.74
CA ASP A 219 10.76 -0.81 -22.58
C ASP A 219 9.79 0.08 -21.80
N VAL A 220 9.42 1.25 -22.32
CA VAL A 220 8.49 2.15 -21.61
C VAL A 220 7.07 1.80 -22.03
N ILE A 221 6.31 1.20 -21.11
CA ILE A 221 4.96 0.71 -21.37
C ILE A 221 3.95 1.85 -21.17
N TYR A 222 4.04 2.54 -20.02
CA TYR A 222 3.14 3.63 -19.67
C TYR A 222 3.90 4.81 -19.09
N GLU A 223 3.37 6.01 -19.34
CA GLU A 223 3.82 7.27 -18.77
C GLU A 223 2.61 8.14 -18.45
N TYR A 224 2.51 8.62 -17.22
CA TYR A 224 1.47 9.56 -16.82
C TYR A 224 1.94 10.50 -15.72
N LYS A 225 1.29 11.67 -15.63
CA LYS A 225 1.51 12.61 -14.54
C LYS A 225 0.64 12.25 -13.35
N ASN A 226 1.20 12.34 -12.15
CA ASN A 226 0.42 12.13 -10.93
C ASN A 226 -0.74 13.16 -10.88
N PRO A 227 -1.99 12.72 -10.69
CA PRO A 227 -3.16 13.60 -10.74
C PRO A 227 -3.23 14.59 -9.57
N ILE A 228 -2.51 14.32 -8.47
CA ILE A 228 -2.47 15.16 -7.28
C ILE A 228 -1.27 16.10 -7.32
N ASP A 229 -0.11 15.60 -7.77
CA ASP A 229 1.13 16.36 -7.87
C ASP A 229 1.65 16.39 -9.33
N ASN A 230 1.44 17.52 -10.02
CA ASN A 230 1.87 17.67 -11.41
C ASN A 230 3.40 17.69 -11.58
N LYS A 231 4.16 17.78 -10.48
CA LYS A 231 5.60 17.65 -10.46
C LYS A 231 6.08 16.22 -10.40
N GLN A 232 5.19 15.24 -10.44
CA GLN A 232 5.59 13.84 -10.46
C GLN A 232 5.13 13.17 -11.75
N THR A 233 6.05 12.48 -12.41
CA THR A 233 5.77 11.59 -13.53
C THR A 233 5.95 10.16 -13.06
N THR A 234 4.95 9.32 -13.32
CA THR A 234 5.05 7.89 -13.13
C THR A 234 5.32 7.22 -14.47
N LEU A 235 6.32 6.35 -14.48
CA LEU A 235 6.64 5.46 -15.59
C LEU A 235 6.38 4.02 -15.16
N ILE A 236 5.79 3.24 -16.06
CA ILE A 236 5.77 1.79 -15.94
C ILE A 236 6.64 1.25 -17.06
N VAL A 237 7.67 0.51 -16.67
CA VAL A 237 8.68 0.02 -17.59
C VAL A 237 8.79 -1.50 -17.56
N GLY A 238 8.94 -2.12 -18.73
CA GLY A 238 9.29 -3.53 -18.89
C GLY A 238 10.80 -3.70 -18.81
N VAL A 239 11.25 -4.63 -17.97
CA VAL A 239 12.65 -4.90 -17.69
C VAL A 239 12.91 -6.39 -17.77
N LYS A 240 13.99 -6.82 -18.43
CA LYS A 240 14.35 -8.24 -18.44
C LYS A 240 14.68 -8.76 -17.04
N ILE A 241 14.12 -9.91 -16.64
CA ILE A 241 14.30 -10.47 -15.29
C ILE A 241 15.79 -10.61 -14.93
N LYS A 242 16.61 -11.08 -15.88
CA LYS A 242 18.06 -11.26 -15.70
C LYS A 242 18.83 -9.95 -15.48
N GLU A 243 18.27 -8.82 -15.93
CA GLU A 243 18.87 -7.49 -15.81
C GLU A 243 18.26 -6.68 -14.66
N LEU A 244 17.22 -7.22 -13.99
CA LEU A 244 16.50 -6.52 -12.94
C LEU A 244 17.40 -6.12 -11.78
N PHE A 245 18.23 -7.04 -11.27
CA PHE A 245 19.10 -6.74 -10.13
C PHE A 245 20.14 -5.66 -10.47
N SER A 246 20.74 -5.70 -11.66
CA SER A 246 21.71 -4.66 -12.07
C SER A 246 21.04 -3.30 -12.24
N LEU A 247 19.84 -3.25 -12.80
CA LEU A 247 19.07 -2.01 -12.92
C LEU A 247 18.69 -1.44 -11.56
N ILE A 248 18.17 -2.25 -10.63
CA ILE A 248 17.85 -1.80 -9.27
C ILE A 248 19.10 -1.20 -8.59
N ARG A 249 20.29 -1.79 -8.78
CA ARG A 249 21.54 -1.22 -8.23
C ARG A 249 21.91 0.12 -8.86
N ASN A 250 21.83 0.22 -10.18
CA ASN A 250 22.08 1.48 -10.89
C ASN A 250 21.10 2.57 -10.44
N TRP A 251 19.88 2.16 -10.11
CA TRP A 251 18.80 3.03 -9.67
C TRP A 251 18.85 3.44 -8.20
N ALA A 252 19.51 2.65 -7.35
CA ALA A 252 19.60 2.92 -5.92
C ALA A 252 20.25 4.28 -5.59
N ASN A 253 21.18 4.74 -6.43
CA ASN A 253 21.78 6.07 -6.28
C ASN A 253 20.73 7.18 -6.44
N PHE A 254 19.80 7.05 -7.40
CA PHE A 254 18.72 8.02 -7.61
C PHE A 254 17.60 7.89 -6.57
N GLU A 255 17.44 6.73 -5.94
CA GLU A 255 16.55 6.64 -4.78
C GLU A 255 17.14 7.35 -3.56
N SER A 256 18.46 7.33 -3.41
CA SER A 256 19.14 7.97 -2.28
C SER A 256 19.11 9.51 -2.33
N ASP A 257 19.11 10.09 -3.54
CA ASP A 257 18.98 11.55 -3.73
C ASP A 257 17.51 12.01 -3.85
N GLY A 258 16.56 11.07 -3.86
CA GLY A 258 15.12 11.33 -3.93
C GLY A 258 14.62 11.78 -5.30
N SER A 259 15.46 11.74 -6.35
CA SER A 259 15.06 12.13 -7.71
C SER A 259 14.19 11.08 -8.40
N MET A 260 14.33 9.82 -8.00
CA MET A 260 13.60 8.70 -8.57
C MET A 260 13.28 7.69 -7.47
N ILE A 261 12.09 7.09 -7.51
CA ILE A 261 11.67 6.09 -6.53
C ILE A 261 11.12 4.87 -7.28
N ILE A 262 11.64 3.68 -6.97
CA ILE A 262 11.01 2.42 -7.40
C ILE A 262 9.79 2.22 -6.50
N VAL A 263 8.61 2.46 -7.05
CA VAL A 263 7.35 2.37 -6.29
C VAL A 263 6.97 0.91 -6.11
N GLN A 264 6.94 0.17 -7.21
CA GLN A 264 6.48 -1.21 -7.20
C GLN A 264 7.12 -2.02 -8.33
N ILE A 265 7.43 -3.28 -8.06
CA ILE A 265 7.75 -4.27 -9.10
C ILE A 265 6.53 -5.18 -9.20
N PHE A 266 5.90 -5.21 -10.37
CA PHE A 266 4.70 -6.02 -10.60
C PHE A 266 5.09 -7.40 -11.11
N ASP A 267 4.34 -8.41 -10.70
CA ASP A 267 4.40 -9.78 -11.20
C ASP A 267 3.59 -9.98 -12.49
N TYR A 268 3.08 -8.91 -13.12
CA TYR A 268 1.99 -8.98 -14.10
C TYR A 268 2.43 -8.76 -15.57
N PHE A 269 1.98 -9.71 -16.43
CA PHE A 269 1.56 -9.66 -17.86
C PHE A 269 2.54 -9.10 -18.92
N GLU A 270 2.69 -9.71 -20.11
CA GLU A 270 1.77 -10.59 -20.90
C GLU A 270 1.73 -12.07 -20.51
#